data_AF-A0A7S2V1Y0-F1
#
_entry.id   AF-A0A7S2V1Y0-F1
#
_cell.length_a   1.000
_cell.length_b   1.000
_cell.length_c   1.000
_cell.angle_alpha   90.00
_cell.angle_beta   90.00
_cell.angle_gamma   90.00
#
_symmetry.space_group_name_H-M   'P 1'
#
loop_
_entity.id
_entity.type
_entity.pdbx_description
1 polymer ?
#
loop_
_entity_poly.entity_id
_entity_poly.type
_entity_poly.pdbx_seq_one_letter_code
_entity_poly.pdbx_strand_id
1 'polypeptide(L)'
;MAPMRGITLLCIVVASCAFNVPHNVAHSSRFSLSSHKPSFLKMANDETASLLEEAARLKKEAEMLQKELEAEKAASPPRKSTPLVQEKKEAEPVKKPKTSLSFEQVLAKLDAVEGETFGTMVNMKEEGMITMWGSEVAECRRVNMISMTSQTGIRGADLGADTSSTLDDLKFSILYVTMGSFALAVLSGIVIGGNVGATLTYLFAVIPILFLGVGSTAPGLISAGIDAVKSRADPTFDERRVRHEAAHFLVGYLLGYPIKSYKASGSTNEVEFYDSVDGDDYIANPGAQLTKEQVAPLAVISMAGIAGECLKYGDAKGGQADLNDLQSFLSRVNPYIRSDEQQDITRGGLVAAYKMLKDCSSEYEAVVESFRTKKAVNECIAAIETSK
;
A
#
# COMPACT_ATOMS: atom_id res chain seq x y z
N MET A 1 -16.61 50.81 -40.89
CA MET A 1 -17.37 50.68 -39.63
C MET A 1 -17.46 49.20 -39.29
N ALA A 2 -17.13 48.87 -38.04
CA ALA A 2 -16.68 47.56 -37.59
C ALA A 2 -17.75 46.44 -37.65
N PRO A 3 -17.33 45.17 -37.82
CA PRO A 3 -18.21 44.00 -37.75
C PRO A 3 -18.33 43.43 -36.33
N MET A 4 -19.53 43.00 -35.95
CA MET A 4 -19.78 42.17 -34.76
C MET A 4 -19.10 40.81 -34.91
N ARG A 5 -18.24 40.45 -33.96
CA ARG A 5 -17.74 39.11 -33.69
C ARG A 5 -17.80 38.87 -32.19
N GLY A 6 -18.21 37.67 -31.76
CA GLY A 6 -17.82 37.13 -30.45
C GLY A 6 -18.94 36.56 -29.59
N ILE A 7 -19.47 35.39 -29.95
CA ILE A 7 -19.84 34.40 -28.94
C ILE A 7 -19.01 33.16 -29.28
N THR A 8 -17.83 33.09 -28.67
CA THR A 8 -16.97 31.92 -28.72
C THR A 8 -16.94 31.33 -27.32
N LEU A 9 -17.42 30.09 -27.24
CA LEU A 9 -17.27 29.12 -26.16
C LEU A 9 -16.01 29.38 -25.32
N LEU A 10 -16.18 29.69 -24.04
CA LEU A 10 -15.10 29.63 -23.06
C LEU A 10 -14.92 28.16 -22.67
N CYS A 11 -14.11 27.44 -23.45
CA CYS A 11 -13.57 26.16 -23.06
C CYS A 11 -12.66 26.37 -21.84
N ILE A 12 -13.01 25.74 -20.72
CA ILE A 12 -12.12 25.58 -19.56
C ILE A 12 -11.00 24.63 -20.00
N VAL A 13 -9.89 25.20 -20.45
CA VAL A 13 -8.61 24.51 -20.62
C VAL A 13 -7.71 25.04 -19.51
N VAL A 14 -7.57 24.27 -18.43
CA VAL A 14 -6.39 24.39 -17.56
C VAL A 14 -5.48 23.22 -17.95
N ALA A 15 -4.72 23.44 -19.01
CA ALA A 15 -3.62 22.58 -19.41
C ALA A 15 -2.31 23.15 -18.87
N SER A 16 -1.57 22.27 -18.18
CA SER A 16 -0.12 22.10 -18.29
C SER A 16 0.78 23.31 -18.07
N CYS A 17 1.34 23.41 -16.86
CA CYS A 17 2.69 23.93 -16.67
C CYS A 17 3.55 22.82 -16.04
N ALA A 18 4.17 22.01 -16.91
CA ALA A 18 5.40 21.32 -16.56
C ALA A 18 6.50 22.39 -16.46
N PHE A 19 7.09 22.59 -15.30
CA PHE A 19 8.37 23.28 -15.18
C PHE A 19 9.32 22.54 -14.25
N ASN A 20 10.40 22.15 -14.91
CA ASN A 20 11.60 21.48 -14.46
C ASN A 20 12.25 22.25 -13.28
N VAL A 21 12.63 21.55 -12.21
CA VAL A 21 13.39 22.12 -11.08
C VAL A 21 14.89 21.95 -11.38
N PRO A 22 15.69 23.02 -11.55
CA PRO A 22 17.13 22.88 -11.53
C PRO A 22 17.65 22.89 -10.10
N HIS A 23 18.42 21.85 -9.77
CA HIS A 23 19.33 21.83 -8.62
C HIS A 23 20.48 22.83 -8.79
N ASN A 24 20.96 23.35 -7.65
CA ASN A 24 22.20 24.10 -7.43
C ASN A 24 22.29 25.56 -7.89
N VAL A 25 22.29 26.48 -6.90
CA VAL A 25 23.30 27.55 -6.83
C VAL A 25 23.71 27.75 -5.37
N ALA A 26 24.93 27.34 -5.04
CA ALA A 26 25.68 27.86 -3.90
C ALA A 26 26.13 29.28 -4.25
N HIS A 27 25.88 30.26 -3.39
CA HIS A 27 26.68 31.48 -3.37
C HIS A 27 26.83 32.03 -1.96
N SER A 28 28.10 32.17 -1.58
CA SER A 28 28.57 32.81 -0.37
C SER A 28 28.26 34.30 -0.39
N SER A 29 27.75 34.84 0.70
CA SER A 29 27.88 36.25 1.03
C SER A 29 28.31 36.39 2.49
N ARG A 30 29.56 36.82 2.67
CA ARG A 30 30.12 37.26 3.95
C ARG A 30 29.33 38.47 4.43
N PHE A 31 28.71 38.35 5.59
CA PHE A 31 28.27 39.51 6.37
C PHE A 31 29.13 39.59 7.62
N SER A 32 29.99 40.61 7.67
CA SER A 32 30.81 40.95 8.81
C SER A 32 30.00 41.86 9.72
N LEU A 33 29.62 41.38 10.90
CA LEU A 33 29.12 42.22 11.99
C LEU A 33 29.80 41.81 13.31
N SER A 34 30.73 42.69 13.71
CA SER A 34 31.13 43.10 15.05
C SER A 34 30.76 42.20 16.24
N SER A 35 31.79 41.56 16.79
CA SER A 35 32.12 41.38 18.22
C SER A 35 30.98 41.63 19.23
N HIS A 36 30.28 40.56 19.63
CA HIS A 36 29.95 40.22 21.02
C HIS A 36 29.89 38.68 21.10
N LYS A 37 30.67 38.05 21.98
CA LYS A 37 30.80 36.59 22.17
C LYS A 37 30.94 36.33 23.69
N PRO A 38 30.64 35.13 24.22
CA PRO A 38 29.34 34.44 24.19
C PRO A 38 29.00 33.76 25.55
N SER A 39 27.74 33.76 26.00
CA SER A 39 27.30 32.84 27.08
C SER A 39 26.60 31.59 26.56
N PHE A 40 26.03 31.65 25.35
CA PHE A 40 25.19 30.58 24.79
C PHE A 40 25.98 29.41 24.18
N LEU A 41 27.20 29.65 23.66
CA LEU A 41 28.04 28.61 23.06
C LEU A 41 28.67 27.65 24.09
N LYS A 42 28.77 28.05 25.37
CA LYS A 42 29.24 27.14 26.42
C LYS A 42 28.16 26.12 26.81
N MET A 43 26.90 26.57 26.93
CA MET A 43 25.79 25.68 27.28
C MET A 43 25.50 24.65 26.19
N ALA A 44 25.54 25.05 24.91
CA ALA A 44 25.35 24.10 23.80
C ALA A 44 26.47 23.05 23.75
N ASN A 45 27.72 23.43 24.03
CA ASN A 45 28.84 22.48 24.06
C ASN A 45 28.77 21.53 25.26
N ASP A 46 28.36 22.01 26.44
CA ASP A 46 28.19 21.18 27.64
C ASP A 46 27.06 20.15 27.47
N GLU A 47 25.96 20.53 26.82
CA GLU A 47 24.83 19.62 26.54
C GLU A 47 25.22 18.54 25.52
N THR A 48 25.97 18.89 24.47
CA THR A 48 26.49 17.88 23.54
C THR A 48 27.52 16.93 24.17
N ALA A 49 28.32 17.40 25.12
CA ALA A 49 29.26 16.56 25.85
C ALA A 49 28.54 15.57 26.77
N SER A 50 27.49 16.03 27.46
CA SER A 50 26.62 15.18 28.29
C SER A 50 25.94 14.08 27.48
N LEU A 51 25.41 14.41 26.30
CA LEU A 51 24.75 13.43 25.42
C LEU A 51 25.74 12.40 24.84
N LEU A 52 26.97 12.82 24.54
CA LEU A 52 28.04 11.92 24.09
C LEU A 52 28.48 10.94 25.18
N GLU A 53 28.55 11.40 26.42
CA GLU A 53 28.90 10.55 27.57
C GLU A 53 27.79 9.54 27.88
N GLU A 54 26.52 9.96 27.80
CA GLU A 54 25.36 9.07 27.95
C GLU A 54 25.30 8.02 26.84
N ALA A 55 25.52 8.42 25.59
CA ALA A 55 25.61 7.49 24.46
C ALA A 55 26.75 6.47 24.62
N ALA A 56 27.90 6.89 25.16
CA ALA A 56 29.01 5.99 25.46
C ALA A 56 28.68 5.01 26.60
N ARG A 57 27.89 5.42 27.59
CA ARG A 57 27.42 4.55 28.68
C ARG A 57 26.46 3.49 28.18
N LEU A 58 25.47 3.89 27.38
CA LEU A 58 24.48 2.98 26.78
C LEU A 58 25.14 1.95 25.87
N LYS A 59 26.18 2.35 25.12
CA LYS A 59 26.93 1.42 24.28
C LYS A 59 27.67 0.36 25.10
N LYS A 60 28.29 0.74 26.22
CA LYS A 60 28.95 -0.21 27.14
C LYS A 60 27.95 -1.16 27.79
N GLU A 61 26.76 -0.67 28.13
CA GLU A 61 25.68 -1.48 28.72
C GLU A 61 25.15 -2.50 27.70
N ALA A 62 24.95 -2.09 26.44
CA ALA A 62 24.56 -3.00 25.36
C ALA A 62 25.63 -4.07 25.08
N GLU A 63 26.91 -3.72 25.12
CA GLU A 63 28.02 -4.68 24.96
C GLU A 63 28.10 -5.67 26.13
N MET A 64 27.75 -5.26 27.36
CA MET A 64 27.65 -6.19 28.50
C MET A 64 26.47 -7.14 28.36
N LEU A 65 25.28 -6.64 27.99
CA LEU A 65 24.10 -7.48 27.78
C LEU A 65 24.31 -8.49 26.65
N GLN A 66 25.04 -8.09 25.60
CA GLN A 66 25.39 -9.00 24.51
C GLN A 66 26.35 -10.11 24.96
N LYS A 67 27.33 -9.79 25.81
CA LYS A 67 28.22 -10.80 26.42
C LYS A 67 27.48 -11.70 27.41
N GLU A 68 26.51 -11.17 28.14
CA GLU A 68 25.67 -11.96 29.05
C GLU A 68 24.79 -12.95 28.26
N LEU A 69 24.20 -12.50 27.14
CA LEU A 69 23.44 -13.37 26.23
C LEU A 69 24.32 -14.46 25.58
N GLU A 70 25.57 -14.11 25.23
CA GLU A 70 26.54 -15.08 24.70
C GLU A 70 27.00 -16.08 25.78
N ALA A 71 27.16 -15.63 27.03
CA ALA A 71 27.45 -16.49 28.17
C ALA A 71 26.28 -17.42 28.52
N GLU A 72 25.04 -16.94 28.44
CA GLU A 72 23.83 -17.74 28.63
C GLU A 72 23.68 -18.82 27.54
N LYS A 73 23.98 -18.47 26.27
CA LYS A 73 24.03 -19.43 25.16
C LYS A 73 25.15 -20.47 25.34
N ALA A 74 26.28 -20.09 25.94
CA ALA A 74 27.38 -21.00 26.25
C ALA A 74 27.12 -21.89 27.49
N ALA A 75 26.26 -21.46 28.41
CA ALA A 75 25.91 -22.18 29.64
C ALA A 75 24.75 -23.18 29.48
N SER A 76 24.05 -23.18 28.33
CA SER A 76 22.97 -24.13 28.05
C SER A 76 23.53 -25.46 27.52
N PRO A 77 23.29 -26.61 28.18
CA PRO A 77 23.77 -27.89 27.69
C PRO A 77 23.07 -28.29 26.38
N PRO A 78 23.72 -29.05 25.49
CA PRO A 78 23.13 -29.42 24.22
C PRO A 78 21.88 -30.28 24.46
N ARG A 79 20.74 -29.80 23.98
CA ARG A 79 19.49 -30.55 23.96
C ARG A 79 19.70 -31.77 23.07
N LYS A 80 19.90 -32.94 23.68
CA LYS A 80 19.93 -34.23 22.97
C LYS A 80 18.63 -34.36 22.20
N SER A 81 18.72 -34.36 20.87
CA SER A 81 17.64 -34.77 19.99
C SER A 81 17.41 -36.27 20.18
N THR A 82 16.41 -36.63 20.96
CA THR A 82 15.87 -38.00 20.96
C THR A 82 15.22 -38.24 19.60
N PRO A 83 15.56 -39.31 18.86
CA PRO A 83 14.86 -39.63 17.61
C PRO A 83 13.44 -40.05 17.97
N LEU A 84 12.44 -39.27 17.58
CA LEU A 84 11.06 -39.74 17.56
C LEU A 84 10.96 -40.82 16.49
N VAL A 85 10.66 -42.03 16.97
CA VAL A 85 10.28 -43.20 16.19
C VAL A 85 9.19 -42.79 15.19
N GLN A 86 9.48 -42.98 13.90
CA GLN A 86 8.50 -42.90 12.84
C GLN A 86 7.51 -44.07 13.02
N GLU A 87 6.35 -43.77 13.58
CA GLU A 87 5.21 -44.68 13.51
C GLU A 87 4.58 -44.52 12.13
N LYS A 88 4.83 -45.51 11.27
CA LYS A 88 4.36 -45.62 9.90
C LYS A 88 2.85 -45.88 9.94
N LYS A 89 2.03 -44.82 9.96
CA LYS A 89 0.62 -44.92 9.56
C LYS A 89 0.56 -44.99 8.05
N GLU A 90 0.08 -46.12 7.58
CA GLU A 90 -0.20 -46.46 6.19
C GLU A 90 -1.18 -45.42 5.61
N ALA A 91 -0.67 -44.57 4.74
CA ALA A 91 -1.49 -43.62 3.99
C ALA A 91 -2.20 -44.36 2.86
N GLU A 92 -3.52 -44.19 2.78
CA GLU A 92 -4.30 -44.53 1.59
C GLU A 92 -3.67 -43.92 0.33
N PRO A 93 -3.79 -44.58 -0.83
CA PRO A 93 -3.06 -44.17 -2.03
C PRO A 93 -3.58 -42.83 -2.54
N VAL A 94 -2.81 -41.77 -2.27
CA VAL A 94 -2.91 -40.47 -2.93
C VAL A 94 -2.78 -40.73 -4.44
N LYS A 95 -3.85 -40.47 -5.17
CA LYS A 95 -3.89 -40.57 -6.63
C LYS A 95 -2.79 -39.68 -7.20
N LYS A 96 -1.96 -40.26 -8.07
CA LYS A 96 -0.89 -39.56 -8.81
C LYS A 96 -1.44 -38.27 -9.45
N PRO A 97 -0.69 -37.15 -9.43
CA PRO A 97 -1.13 -35.93 -10.07
C PRO A 97 -1.34 -36.22 -11.56
N LYS A 98 -2.57 -35.99 -12.03
CA LYS A 98 -2.86 -36.05 -13.46
C LYS A 98 -2.18 -34.86 -14.13
N THR A 99 -1.66 -35.14 -15.33
CA THR A 99 -1.10 -34.24 -16.33
C THR A 99 -1.59 -32.80 -16.21
N SER A 100 -0.67 -31.82 -16.23
CA SER A 100 -0.99 -30.38 -16.26
C SER A 100 -2.12 -30.12 -17.25
N LEU A 101 -3.28 -29.71 -16.73
CA LEU A 101 -4.47 -29.49 -17.54
C LEU A 101 -4.25 -28.28 -18.45
N SER A 102 -4.84 -28.34 -19.64
CA SER A 102 -4.85 -27.22 -20.58
C SER A 102 -5.84 -26.14 -20.12
N PHE A 103 -5.59 -24.89 -20.52
CA PHE A 103 -6.41 -23.72 -20.17
C PHE A 103 -7.91 -23.94 -20.41
N GLU A 104 -8.26 -24.53 -21.56
CA GLU A 104 -9.66 -24.80 -21.91
C GLU A 104 -10.33 -25.81 -20.97
N GLN A 105 -9.60 -26.77 -20.44
CA GLN A 105 -10.15 -27.78 -19.52
C GLN A 105 -10.45 -27.18 -18.14
N VAL A 106 -9.60 -26.27 -17.67
CA VAL A 106 -9.82 -25.56 -16.39
C VAL A 106 -10.99 -24.60 -16.54
N LEU A 107 -11.02 -23.81 -17.62
CA LEU A 107 -12.07 -22.84 -17.89
C LEU A 107 -13.45 -23.50 -18.04
N ALA A 108 -13.56 -24.56 -18.84
CA ALA A 108 -14.84 -25.24 -19.08
C ALA A 108 -15.49 -25.79 -17.81
N LYS A 109 -14.69 -26.18 -16.80
CA LYS A 109 -15.21 -26.62 -15.50
C LYS A 109 -15.63 -25.47 -14.60
N LEU A 110 -14.88 -24.36 -14.62
CA LEU A 110 -15.24 -23.16 -13.86
C LEU A 110 -16.52 -22.52 -14.40
N ASP A 111 -16.71 -22.51 -15.72
CA ASP A 111 -17.92 -21.97 -16.35
C ASP A 111 -19.15 -22.89 -16.19
N ALA A 112 -18.94 -24.18 -15.96
CA ALA A 112 -20.03 -25.13 -15.75
C ALA A 112 -20.73 -24.99 -14.39
N VAL A 113 -20.14 -24.25 -13.44
CA VAL A 113 -20.70 -24.07 -12.09
C VAL A 113 -21.09 -22.60 -11.88
N GLU A 114 -22.32 -22.27 -12.25
CA GLU A 114 -22.93 -20.99 -11.87
C GLU A 114 -23.28 -21.02 -10.37
N GLY A 115 -22.61 -20.22 -9.55
CA GLY A 115 -23.15 -19.75 -8.27
C GLY A 115 -22.28 -19.93 -7.02
N GLU A 116 -21.39 -20.93 -6.96
CA GLU A 116 -20.47 -21.13 -5.81
C GLU A 116 -19.06 -21.48 -6.30
N THR A 117 -18.23 -20.45 -6.48
CA THR A 117 -16.83 -20.61 -6.90
C THR A 117 -16.01 -21.35 -5.85
N PHE A 118 -16.30 -21.17 -4.55
CA PHE A 118 -15.54 -21.78 -3.47
C PHE A 118 -15.66 -23.31 -3.40
N GLY A 119 -16.88 -23.85 -3.33
CA GLY A 119 -17.08 -25.30 -3.30
C GLY A 119 -16.52 -26.01 -4.53
N THR A 120 -16.56 -25.32 -5.68
CA THR A 120 -15.97 -25.80 -6.93
C THR A 120 -14.44 -25.86 -6.85
N MET A 121 -13.78 -24.82 -6.31
CA MET A 121 -12.33 -24.81 -6.13
C MET A 121 -11.84 -25.91 -5.20
N VAL A 122 -12.56 -26.18 -4.10
CA VAL A 122 -12.24 -27.29 -3.20
C VAL A 122 -12.28 -28.63 -3.95
N ASN A 123 -13.37 -28.90 -4.67
CA ASN A 123 -13.52 -30.12 -5.47
C ASN A 123 -12.41 -30.23 -6.54
N MET A 124 -12.08 -29.13 -7.21
CA MET A 124 -11.02 -29.10 -8.23
C MET A 124 -9.62 -29.34 -7.64
N LYS A 125 -9.36 -28.90 -6.40
CA LYS A 125 -8.11 -29.20 -5.68
C LYS A 125 -8.03 -30.67 -5.30
N GLU A 126 -9.12 -31.25 -4.79
CA GLU A 126 -9.21 -32.68 -4.47
C GLU A 126 -9.05 -33.57 -5.72
N GLU A 127 -9.57 -33.12 -6.86
CA GLU A 127 -9.37 -33.78 -8.16
C GLU A 127 -7.95 -33.61 -8.73
N GLY A 128 -7.13 -32.75 -8.12
CA GLY A 128 -5.75 -32.45 -8.53
C GLY A 128 -5.67 -31.61 -9.80
N MET A 129 -6.70 -30.79 -10.08
CA MET A 129 -6.79 -29.97 -11.28
C MET A 129 -6.20 -28.57 -11.12
N ILE A 130 -6.33 -28.02 -9.92
CA ILE A 130 -5.70 -26.76 -9.50
C ILE A 130 -4.64 -27.10 -8.45
N THR A 131 -3.47 -26.51 -8.59
CA THR A 131 -2.28 -26.83 -7.79
C THR A 131 -1.80 -25.65 -6.96
N MET A 132 -2.07 -24.43 -7.42
CA MET A 132 -1.60 -23.19 -6.79
C MET A 132 -2.61 -22.67 -5.75
N TRP A 133 -3.88 -23.02 -5.87
CA TRP A 133 -4.89 -22.60 -4.89
C TRP A 133 -4.59 -23.15 -3.50
N GLY A 134 -4.36 -22.27 -2.52
CA GLY A 134 -3.98 -22.65 -1.16
C GLY A 134 -2.69 -23.49 -1.10
N SER A 135 -1.73 -23.23 -2.00
CA SER A 135 -0.41 -23.88 -2.00
C SER A 135 0.56 -23.24 -1.01
N GLU A 136 0.32 -21.96 -0.68
CA GLU A 136 1.15 -21.18 0.23
C GLU A 136 0.50 -21.06 1.60
N VAL A 137 1.35 -20.97 2.63
CA VAL A 137 0.93 -20.71 4.00
C VAL A 137 1.48 -19.35 4.41
N ALA A 138 0.60 -18.47 4.91
CA ALA A 138 1.01 -17.15 5.37
C ALA A 138 1.83 -17.24 6.67
N GLU A 139 3.16 -17.30 6.55
CA GLU A 139 4.06 -17.10 7.67
C GLU A 139 4.44 -15.63 7.81
N CYS A 140 3.67 -14.88 8.59
CA CYS A 140 4.02 -13.51 8.94
C CYS A 140 5.10 -13.51 10.03
N ARG A 141 6.36 -13.58 9.63
CA ARG A 141 7.49 -13.47 10.56
C ARG A 141 7.59 -12.05 11.09
N ARG A 142 8.03 -11.89 12.34
CA ARG A 142 8.35 -10.57 12.87
C ARG A 142 9.54 -9.99 12.12
N VAL A 143 9.32 -8.89 11.41
CA VAL A 143 10.32 -8.23 10.58
C VAL A 143 10.46 -6.77 11.01
N ASN A 144 11.68 -6.35 11.33
CA ASN A 144 11.99 -4.95 11.57
C ASN A 144 12.18 -4.17 10.25
N MET A 145 12.16 -2.84 10.30
CA MET A 145 12.27 -1.99 9.10
C MET A 145 13.53 -2.24 8.26
N ILE A 146 14.67 -2.51 8.92
CA ILE A 146 15.96 -2.75 8.24
C ILE A 146 15.91 -4.06 7.46
N SER A 147 15.37 -5.11 8.08
CA SER A 147 15.24 -6.43 7.48
C SER A 147 14.24 -6.41 6.32
N MET A 148 13.13 -5.67 6.46
CA MET A 148 12.17 -5.45 5.37
C MET A 148 12.86 -4.79 4.17
N THR A 149 13.51 -3.65 4.40
CA THR A 149 14.22 -2.91 3.33
C THR A 149 15.31 -3.76 2.69
N SER A 150 16.04 -4.57 3.46
CA SER A 150 17.07 -5.45 2.92
C SER A 150 16.51 -6.59 2.05
N GLN A 151 15.28 -7.04 2.29
CA GLN A 151 14.67 -8.16 1.59
C GLN A 151 13.88 -7.73 0.36
N THR A 152 13.18 -6.59 0.45
CA THR A 152 12.29 -6.11 -0.62
C THR A 152 12.84 -4.92 -1.38
N GLY A 153 13.80 -4.18 -0.80
CA GLY A 153 14.24 -2.89 -1.31
C GLY A 153 13.28 -1.73 -1.03
N ILE A 154 12.12 -2.01 -0.42
CA ILE A 154 11.05 -1.04 -0.15
C ILE A 154 11.32 -0.36 1.19
N ARG A 155 11.30 0.97 1.22
CA ARG A 155 11.47 1.78 2.44
C ARG A 155 10.12 2.11 3.05
N GLY A 156 10.12 2.54 4.31
CA GLY A 156 8.91 2.99 5.02
C GLY A 156 8.10 4.05 4.26
N ALA A 157 8.77 4.99 3.59
CA ALA A 157 8.14 6.06 2.79
C ALA A 157 7.48 5.55 1.50
N ASP A 158 7.87 4.36 1.03
CA ASP A 158 7.42 3.81 -0.24
C ASP A 158 6.10 3.02 -0.08
N LEU A 159 5.57 2.87 1.15
CA LEU A 159 4.35 2.11 1.44
C LEU A 159 3.05 2.86 1.11
N GLY A 160 3.10 4.06 0.53
CA GLY A 160 1.90 4.86 0.21
C GLY A 160 1.11 5.36 1.43
N ALA A 161 1.62 5.14 2.65
CA ALA A 161 0.97 5.47 3.93
C ALA A 161 1.46 6.78 4.55
N ASP A 162 2.21 7.59 3.81
CA ASP A 162 2.88 8.77 4.34
C ASP A 162 1.86 9.85 4.72
N THR A 163 1.48 9.90 5.99
CA THR A 163 0.66 10.99 6.57
C THR A 163 1.32 12.36 6.36
N SER A 164 2.65 12.39 6.21
CA SER A 164 3.42 13.58 5.83
C SER A 164 3.09 14.07 4.42
N SER A 165 2.91 13.16 3.46
CA SER A 165 2.56 13.50 2.08
C SER A 165 1.17 14.15 2.02
N THR A 166 0.20 13.67 2.82
CA THR A 166 -1.14 14.24 2.91
C THR A 166 -1.12 15.65 3.51
N LEU A 167 -0.28 15.88 4.53
CA LEU A 167 -0.10 17.22 5.09
C LEU A 167 0.56 18.18 4.12
N ASP A 168 1.57 17.73 3.39
CA ASP A 168 2.24 18.56 2.39
C ASP A 168 1.32 18.83 1.19
N ASP A 169 0.55 17.85 0.75
CA ASP A 169 -0.50 18.00 -0.25
C ASP A 169 -1.56 19.01 0.18
N LEU A 170 -1.99 18.95 1.43
CA LEU A 170 -2.93 19.93 1.97
C LEU A 170 -2.30 21.33 2.00
N LYS A 171 -1.06 21.48 2.46
CA LYS A 171 -0.34 22.77 2.45
C LYS A 171 -0.21 23.34 1.05
N PHE A 172 0.23 22.52 0.09
CA PHE A 172 0.41 22.94 -1.30
C PHE A 172 -0.93 23.23 -1.97
N SER A 173 -1.98 22.46 -1.67
CA SER A 173 -3.33 22.73 -2.20
C SER A 173 -3.87 24.08 -1.72
N ILE A 174 -3.73 24.40 -0.43
CA ILE A 174 -4.08 25.73 0.12
C ILE A 174 -3.29 26.83 -0.58
N LEU A 175 -1.98 26.64 -0.77
CA LEU A 175 -1.13 27.61 -1.48
C LEU A 175 -1.61 27.82 -2.92
N TYR A 176 -1.85 26.76 -3.69
CA TYR A 176 -2.28 26.82 -5.09
C TYR A 176 -3.67 27.43 -5.23
N VAL A 177 -4.62 27.02 -4.39
CA VAL A 177 -5.98 27.59 -4.39
C VAL A 177 -5.95 29.07 -4.06
N THR A 178 -5.14 29.48 -3.08
CA THR A 178 -5.00 30.89 -2.69
C THR A 178 -4.36 31.73 -3.78
N MET A 179 -3.22 31.28 -4.33
CA MET A 179 -2.52 32.01 -5.40
C MET A 179 -3.34 32.07 -6.69
N GLY A 180 -3.98 30.97 -7.09
CA GLY A 180 -4.84 30.90 -8.27
C GLY A 180 -6.07 31.81 -8.13
N SER A 181 -6.74 31.78 -6.98
CA SER A 181 -7.89 32.64 -6.70
C SER A 181 -7.49 34.12 -6.68
N PHE A 182 -6.33 34.45 -6.11
CA PHE A 182 -5.82 35.81 -6.11
C PHE A 182 -5.50 36.31 -7.52
N ALA A 183 -4.80 35.49 -8.32
CA ALA A 183 -4.50 35.82 -9.71
C ALA A 183 -5.78 36.05 -10.52
N LEU A 184 -6.79 35.18 -10.38
CA LEU A 184 -8.09 35.33 -11.04
C LEU A 184 -8.84 36.57 -10.57
N ALA A 185 -8.80 36.90 -9.28
CA ALA A 185 -9.43 38.09 -8.74
C ALA A 185 -8.81 39.39 -9.29
N VAL A 186 -7.48 39.43 -9.42
CA VAL A 186 -6.76 40.57 -10.02
C VAL A 186 -7.07 40.66 -11.51
N LEU A 187 -7.02 39.55 -12.23
CA LEU A 187 -7.31 39.51 -13.67
C LEU A 187 -8.77 39.89 -13.97
N SER A 188 -9.74 39.45 -13.17
CA SER A 188 -11.15 39.84 -13.37
C SER A 188 -11.36 41.34 -13.15
N GLY A 189 -10.68 41.92 -12.15
CA GLY A 189 -10.74 43.36 -11.88
C GLY A 189 -10.14 44.20 -13.01
N ILE A 190 -9.00 43.78 -13.57
CA ILE A 190 -8.28 44.52 -14.60
C ILE A 190 -8.87 44.31 -16.01
N VAL A 191 -9.15 43.06 -16.38
CA VAL A 191 -9.49 42.69 -17.78
C VAL A 191 -10.97 42.89 -18.07
N ILE A 192 -11.86 42.51 -17.14
CA ILE A 192 -13.32 42.62 -17.34
C ILE A 192 -13.78 44.02 -16.92
N GLY A 193 -13.30 44.51 -15.78
CA GLY A 193 -13.60 45.84 -15.26
C GLY A 193 -15.08 46.05 -14.91
N GLY A 194 -15.39 47.26 -14.42
CA GLY A 194 -16.74 47.66 -14.03
C GLY A 194 -17.35 46.79 -12.92
N ASN A 195 -18.67 46.84 -12.79
CA ASN A 195 -19.38 46.11 -11.73
C ASN A 195 -19.24 44.59 -11.86
N VAL A 196 -19.15 44.07 -13.10
CA VAL A 196 -19.01 42.63 -13.37
C VAL A 196 -17.63 42.13 -12.92
N GLY A 197 -16.55 42.86 -13.28
CA GLY A 197 -15.21 42.53 -12.81
C GLY A 197 -15.10 42.55 -11.29
N ALA A 198 -15.70 43.56 -10.63
CA ALA A 198 -15.76 43.66 -9.18
C ALA A 198 -16.51 42.47 -8.53
N THR A 199 -17.67 42.09 -9.07
CA THR A 199 -18.41 40.91 -8.58
C THR A 199 -17.58 39.64 -8.70
N LEU A 200 -16.88 39.44 -9.82
CA LEU A 200 -16.00 38.27 -10.02
C LEU A 200 -14.80 38.28 -9.07
N THR A 201 -14.19 39.44 -8.83
CA THR A 201 -13.10 39.58 -7.85
C THR A 201 -13.56 39.15 -6.46
N TYR A 202 -14.76 39.57 -6.02
CA TYR A 202 -15.32 39.14 -4.74
C TYR A 202 -15.61 37.64 -4.70
N LEU A 203 -16.14 37.05 -5.78
CA LEU A 203 -16.38 35.61 -5.86
C LEU A 203 -15.08 34.81 -5.73
N PHE A 204 -14.03 35.19 -6.47
CA PHE A 204 -12.73 34.52 -6.37
C PHE A 204 -12.07 34.71 -5.01
N ALA A 205 -12.22 35.87 -4.37
CA ALA A 205 -11.68 36.11 -3.02
C ALA A 205 -12.33 35.23 -1.93
N VAL A 206 -13.55 34.75 -2.15
CA VAL A 206 -14.26 33.85 -1.21
C VAL A 206 -13.79 32.39 -1.33
N ILE A 207 -13.23 31.98 -2.48
CA ILE A 207 -12.83 30.59 -2.73
C ILE A 207 -11.81 30.07 -1.69
N PRO A 208 -10.71 30.77 -1.36
CA PRO A 208 -9.76 30.29 -0.36
C PRO A 208 -10.38 30.17 1.04
N ILE A 209 -11.34 31.04 1.38
CA ILE A 209 -12.04 31.02 2.67
C ILE A 209 -12.93 29.78 2.75
N LEU A 210 -13.70 29.49 1.68
CA LEU A 210 -14.51 28.27 1.60
C LEU A 210 -13.64 27.02 1.62
N PHE A 211 -12.54 27.02 0.87
CA PHE A 211 -11.60 25.90 0.84
C PHE A 211 -11.02 25.62 2.24
N LEU A 212 -10.62 26.65 2.98
CA LEU A 212 -10.17 26.52 4.36
C LEU A 212 -11.29 26.04 5.30
N GLY A 213 -12.53 26.52 5.10
CA GLY A 213 -13.69 26.09 5.88
C GLY A 213 -14.08 24.63 5.66
N VAL A 214 -13.96 24.12 4.42
CA VAL A 214 -14.11 22.69 4.12
C VAL A 214 -12.93 21.91 4.72
N GLY A 215 -11.70 22.41 4.56
CA GLY A 215 -10.50 21.74 5.08
C GLY A 215 -10.47 21.61 6.60
N SER A 216 -11.10 22.53 7.33
CA SER A 216 -11.19 22.47 8.79
C SER A 216 -12.26 21.51 9.30
N THR A 217 -13.31 21.26 8.52
CA THR A 217 -14.45 20.41 8.91
C THR A 217 -14.35 18.99 8.36
N ALA A 218 -13.84 18.84 7.14
CA ALA A 218 -13.73 17.59 6.43
C ALA A 218 -12.43 17.54 5.59
N PRO A 219 -11.26 17.44 6.22
CA PRO A 219 -9.97 17.39 5.52
C PRO A 219 -9.90 16.23 4.51
N GLY A 220 -10.54 15.10 4.81
CA GLY A 220 -10.57 13.93 3.92
C GLY A 220 -11.23 14.19 2.57
N LEU A 221 -12.18 15.12 2.47
CA LEU A 221 -12.82 15.47 1.19
C LEU A 221 -11.86 16.23 0.27
N ILE A 222 -11.01 17.07 0.86
CA ILE A 222 -9.95 17.78 0.11
C ILE A 222 -8.89 16.80 -0.35
N SER A 223 -8.42 15.91 0.54
CA SER A 223 -7.46 14.87 0.17
C SER A 223 -7.98 14.00 -0.97
N ALA A 224 -9.23 13.51 -0.89
CA ALA A 224 -9.84 12.73 -1.96
C ALA A 224 -9.94 13.52 -3.29
N GLY A 225 -10.22 14.82 -3.23
CA GLY A 225 -10.22 15.70 -4.40
C GLY A 225 -8.83 15.88 -5.01
N ILE A 226 -7.79 16.04 -4.18
CA ILE A 226 -6.40 16.13 -4.62
C ILE A 226 -5.97 14.81 -5.27
N ASP A 227 -6.27 13.69 -4.65
CA ASP A 227 -5.95 12.36 -5.17
C ASP A 227 -6.67 12.10 -6.50
N ALA A 228 -7.93 12.55 -6.65
CA ALA A 228 -8.66 12.47 -7.91
C ALA A 228 -8.02 13.32 -9.04
N VAL A 229 -7.44 14.47 -8.71
CA VAL A 229 -6.71 15.30 -9.69
C VAL A 229 -5.36 14.68 -10.04
N LYS A 230 -4.62 14.20 -9.04
CA LYS A 230 -3.31 13.56 -9.22
C LYS A 230 -3.42 12.28 -10.03
N SER A 231 -4.38 11.42 -9.71
CA SER A 231 -4.65 10.17 -10.43
C SER A 231 -4.97 10.42 -11.91
N ARG A 232 -5.71 11.48 -12.23
CA ARG A 232 -5.98 11.87 -13.63
C ARG A 232 -4.75 12.42 -14.37
N ALA A 233 -3.81 13.01 -13.64
CA ALA A 233 -2.58 13.56 -14.20
C ALA A 233 -1.46 12.52 -14.31
N ASP A 234 -1.54 11.42 -13.54
CA ASP A 234 -0.54 10.36 -13.55
C ASP A 234 -0.86 9.31 -14.65
N PRO A 235 -0.06 9.24 -15.72
CA PRO A 235 -0.27 8.26 -16.79
C PRO A 235 -0.07 6.81 -16.34
N THR A 236 0.54 6.59 -15.16
CA THR A 236 0.77 5.26 -14.59
C THR A 236 -0.35 4.80 -13.66
N PHE A 237 -1.33 5.66 -13.35
CA PHE A 237 -2.37 5.36 -12.34
C PHE A 237 -3.16 4.08 -12.65
N ASP A 238 -3.64 3.92 -13.88
CA ASP A 238 -4.43 2.74 -14.26
C ASP A 238 -3.60 1.46 -14.23
N GLU A 239 -2.34 1.52 -14.69
CA GLU A 239 -1.43 0.37 -14.66
C GLU A 239 -1.02 -0.01 -13.23
N ARG A 240 -0.77 0.99 -12.36
CA ARG A 240 -0.52 0.77 -10.92
C ARG A 240 -1.69 0.08 -10.27
N ARG A 241 -2.91 0.58 -10.52
CA ARG A 241 -4.14 -0.01 -10.00
C ARG A 241 -4.36 -1.44 -10.52
N VAL A 242 -4.12 -1.71 -11.81
CA VAL A 242 -4.19 -3.08 -12.34
C VAL A 242 -3.22 -4.01 -11.61
N ARG A 243 -1.98 -3.57 -11.39
CA ARG A 243 -0.96 -4.36 -10.68
C ARG A 243 -1.27 -4.55 -9.20
N HIS A 244 -1.85 -3.53 -8.57
CA HIS A 244 -2.32 -3.56 -7.19
C HIS A 244 -3.39 -4.64 -7.00
N GLU A 245 -4.43 -4.62 -7.83
CA GLU A 245 -5.53 -5.59 -7.73
C GLU A 245 -5.14 -7.00 -8.19
N ALA A 246 -4.29 -7.12 -9.22
CA ALA A 246 -3.76 -8.40 -9.63
C ALA A 246 -2.92 -9.06 -8.52
N ALA A 247 -2.23 -8.25 -7.70
CA ALA A 247 -1.46 -8.77 -6.58
C ALA A 247 -2.36 -9.27 -5.45
N HIS A 248 -3.41 -8.53 -5.10
CA HIS A 248 -4.46 -9.00 -4.20
C HIS A 248 -5.04 -10.33 -4.67
N PHE A 249 -5.43 -10.41 -5.95
CA PHE A 249 -6.01 -11.61 -6.55
C PHE A 249 -5.08 -12.82 -6.44
N LEU A 250 -3.83 -12.70 -6.88
CA LEU A 250 -2.88 -13.81 -6.87
C LEU A 250 -2.54 -14.25 -5.45
N VAL A 251 -2.20 -13.32 -4.56
CA VAL A 251 -1.82 -13.65 -3.18
C VAL A 251 -2.99 -14.28 -2.41
N GLY A 252 -4.20 -13.74 -2.56
CA GLY A 252 -5.40 -14.34 -1.97
C GLY A 252 -5.65 -15.76 -2.50
N TYR A 253 -5.47 -15.98 -3.81
CA TYR A 253 -5.60 -17.30 -4.42
C TYR A 253 -4.58 -18.30 -3.87
N LEU A 254 -3.30 -17.91 -3.77
CA LEU A 254 -2.22 -18.75 -3.23
C LEU A 254 -2.45 -19.13 -1.76
N LEU A 255 -3.06 -18.25 -0.98
CA LEU A 255 -3.42 -18.47 0.42
C LEU A 255 -4.74 -19.23 0.61
N GLY A 256 -5.45 -19.55 -0.47
CA GLY A 256 -6.69 -20.31 -0.43
C GLY A 256 -7.94 -19.48 -0.10
N TYR A 257 -7.85 -18.14 -0.17
CA TYR A 257 -9.00 -17.29 0.10
C TYR A 257 -9.96 -17.28 -1.10
N PRO A 258 -11.26 -17.55 -0.88
CA PRO A 258 -12.23 -17.58 -1.96
C PRO A 258 -12.45 -16.19 -2.56
N ILE A 259 -12.39 -16.08 -3.89
CA ILE A 259 -12.61 -14.83 -4.61
C ILE A 259 -14.09 -14.73 -4.99
N LYS A 260 -14.78 -13.71 -4.46
CA LYS A 260 -16.24 -13.49 -4.60
C LYS A 260 -16.59 -12.77 -5.87
N SER A 261 -15.93 -11.65 -6.13
CA SER A 261 -16.13 -10.95 -7.38
C SER A 261 -14.92 -10.11 -7.73
N TYR A 262 -14.74 -9.94 -9.03
CA TYR A 262 -13.91 -8.89 -9.60
C TYR A 262 -14.86 -7.93 -10.31
N LYS A 263 -14.95 -6.68 -9.83
CA LYS A 263 -15.74 -5.65 -10.51
C LYS A 263 -14.85 -4.87 -11.47
N ALA A 264 -14.88 -5.25 -12.74
CA ALA A 264 -14.24 -4.50 -13.84
C ALA A 264 -15.06 -3.27 -14.30
N SER A 265 -16.03 -2.81 -13.49
CA SER A 265 -17.05 -1.85 -13.91
C SER A 265 -16.61 -0.40 -13.67
N GLY A 266 -15.94 0.18 -14.67
CA GLY A 266 -15.59 1.61 -14.71
C GLY A 266 -14.13 1.92 -14.37
N SER A 267 -13.91 3.00 -13.61
CA SER A 267 -12.58 3.55 -13.23
C SER A 267 -11.94 2.84 -12.03
N THR A 268 -12.54 1.77 -11.51
CA THR A 268 -12.01 0.99 -10.39
C THR A 268 -12.04 -0.49 -10.75
N ASN A 269 -10.94 -1.17 -10.42
CA ASN A 269 -10.79 -2.61 -10.41
C ASN A 269 -10.71 -2.89 -8.91
N GLU A 270 -11.52 -3.80 -8.39
CA GLU A 270 -11.51 -4.13 -6.96
C GLU A 270 -11.75 -5.64 -6.84
N VAL A 271 -10.88 -6.30 -6.09
CA VAL A 271 -11.00 -7.73 -5.78
C VAL A 271 -11.75 -7.90 -4.46
N GLU A 272 -12.92 -8.51 -4.53
CA GLU A 272 -13.73 -8.85 -3.36
C GLU A 272 -13.52 -10.32 -3.01
N PHE A 273 -13.08 -10.60 -1.79
CA PHE A 273 -13.01 -11.96 -1.25
C PHE A 273 -14.36 -12.34 -0.59
N TYR A 274 -14.63 -13.63 -0.48
CA TYR A 274 -15.74 -14.09 0.34
C TYR A 274 -15.42 -13.92 1.82
N ASP A 275 -16.47 -13.68 2.58
CA ASP A 275 -16.37 -13.32 4.00
C ASP A 275 -16.02 -14.50 4.92
N SER A 276 -16.01 -15.73 4.38
CA SER A 276 -15.64 -16.94 5.10
C SER A 276 -14.83 -17.89 4.21
N VAL A 277 -13.81 -18.51 4.80
CA VAL A 277 -13.03 -19.62 4.19
C VAL A 277 -13.63 -20.97 4.60
N ASP A 278 -14.19 -21.10 5.81
CA ASP A 278 -14.75 -22.36 6.33
C ASP A 278 -16.16 -22.19 6.95
N GLY A 279 -16.91 -21.17 6.52
CA GLY A 279 -18.18 -20.78 7.16
C GLY A 279 -18.02 -19.96 8.45
N ASP A 280 -16.79 -19.77 8.92
CA ASP A 280 -16.45 -18.80 9.96
C ASP A 280 -16.36 -17.40 9.33
N ASP A 281 -17.41 -16.62 9.51
CA ASP A 281 -17.65 -15.34 8.86
C ASP A 281 -16.87 -14.18 9.53
N TYR A 282 -15.63 -14.43 9.95
CA TYR A 282 -14.83 -13.47 10.70
C TYR A 282 -14.34 -12.30 9.84
N ILE A 283 -14.36 -12.40 8.51
CA ILE A 283 -13.99 -11.27 7.66
C ILE A 283 -15.15 -10.25 7.64
N ALA A 284 -16.39 -10.69 7.38
CA ALA A 284 -17.57 -9.80 7.37
C ALA A 284 -18.00 -9.33 8.76
N ASN A 285 -17.82 -10.13 9.80
CA ASN A 285 -18.33 -9.79 11.13
C ASN A 285 -17.35 -8.90 11.90
N PRO A 286 -17.59 -7.57 12.04
CA PRO A 286 -16.63 -6.66 12.67
C PRO A 286 -16.47 -6.93 14.17
N GLY A 287 -17.40 -7.67 14.77
CA GLY A 287 -17.36 -8.09 16.18
C GLY A 287 -16.67 -9.43 16.44
N ALA A 288 -16.29 -10.19 15.41
CA ALA A 288 -15.59 -11.45 15.59
C ALA A 288 -14.13 -11.19 16.02
N GLN A 289 -13.66 -11.94 17.02
CA GLN A 289 -12.26 -11.87 17.47
C GLN A 289 -11.39 -12.74 16.57
N LEU A 290 -10.18 -12.26 16.29
CA LEU A 290 -9.21 -12.97 15.46
C LEU A 290 -8.07 -13.51 16.32
N THR A 291 -7.53 -14.68 15.95
CA THR A 291 -6.25 -15.14 16.51
C THR A 291 -5.07 -14.57 15.74
N LYS A 292 -3.85 -14.71 16.29
CA LYS A 292 -2.62 -14.27 15.60
C LYS A 292 -2.39 -15.05 14.31
N GLU A 293 -2.81 -16.31 14.27
CA GLU A 293 -2.70 -17.19 13.12
C GLU A 293 -3.67 -16.76 12.02
N GLN A 294 -4.87 -16.28 12.39
CA GLN A 294 -5.89 -15.80 11.45
C GLN A 294 -5.53 -14.42 10.86
N VAL A 295 -4.88 -13.54 11.64
CA VAL A 295 -4.51 -12.21 11.14
C VAL A 295 -3.31 -12.22 10.19
N ALA A 296 -2.43 -13.23 10.29
CA ALA A 296 -1.25 -13.34 9.43
C ALA A 296 -1.58 -13.37 7.93
N PRO A 297 -2.45 -14.27 7.41
CA PRO A 297 -2.84 -14.24 6.00
C PRO A 297 -3.58 -12.97 5.59
N LEU A 298 -4.43 -12.41 6.46
CA LEU A 298 -5.10 -11.12 6.20
C LEU A 298 -4.10 -9.97 6.05
N ALA A 299 -3.01 -9.98 6.84
CA ALA A 299 -1.92 -9.03 6.70
C ALA A 299 -1.15 -9.22 5.39
N VAL A 300 -0.89 -10.45 4.96
CA VAL A 300 -0.23 -10.72 3.67
C VAL A 300 -1.10 -10.22 2.51
N ILE A 301 -2.40 -10.51 2.54
CA ILE A 301 -3.36 -10.06 1.50
C ILE A 301 -3.43 -8.53 1.50
N SER A 302 -3.66 -7.89 2.64
CA SER A 302 -3.76 -6.42 2.72
C SER A 302 -2.50 -5.72 2.19
N MET A 303 -1.32 -6.33 2.35
CA MET A 303 -0.06 -5.79 1.85
C MET A 303 0.26 -6.16 0.40
N ALA A 304 -0.51 -7.05 -0.23
CA ALA A 304 -0.22 -7.56 -1.57
C ALA A 304 -0.30 -6.47 -2.64
N GLY A 305 -1.32 -5.62 -2.58
CA GLY A 305 -1.46 -4.49 -3.51
C GLY A 305 -0.26 -3.54 -3.49
N ILE A 306 0.19 -3.15 -2.30
CA ILE A 306 1.41 -2.32 -2.10
C ILE A 306 2.64 -3.05 -2.64
N ALA A 307 2.79 -4.35 -2.34
CA ALA A 307 3.91 -5.15 -2.85
C ALA A 307 3.94 -5.19 -4.40
N GLY A 308 2.77 -5.35 -5.04
CA GLY A 308 2.62 -5.39 -6.49
C GLY A 308 3.02 -4.07 -7.18
N GLU A 309 2.60 -2.93 -6.63
CA GLU A 309 3.04 -1.62 -7.11
C GLU A 309 4.55 -1.44 -6.96
N CYS A 310 5.08 -1.72 -5.77
CA CYS A 310 6.50 -1.56 -5.45
C CYS A 310 7.41 -2.44 -6.30
N LEU A 311 6.97 -3.65 -6.69
CA LEU A 311 7.74 -4.53 -7.57
C LEU A 311 8.04 -3.89 -8.93
N LYS A 312 7.11 -3.10 -9.48
CA LYS A 312 7.28 -2.46 -10.79
C LYS A 312 7.86 -1.06 -10.71
N TYR A 313 7.42 -0.27 -9.74
CA TYR A 313 7.69 1.16 -9.69
C TYR A 313 8.66 1.59 -8.58
N GLY A 314 8.95 0.71 -7.63
CA GLY A 314 9.76 1.01 -6.45
C GLY A 314 9.01 1.74 -5.33
N ASP A 315 7.81 2.26 -5.62
CA ASP A 315 6.93 2.93 -4.68
C ASP A 315 5.46 2.53 -4.89
N ALA A 316 4.66 2.60 -3.81
CA ALA A 316 3.21 2.51 -3.87
C ALA A 316 2.60 3.91 -3.72
N LYS A 317 1.62 4.23 -4.57
CA LYS A 317 0.87 5.50 -4.50
C LYS A 317 -0.52 5.34 -3.92
N GLY A 318 -1.02 4.10 -3.85
CA GLY A 318 -2.24 3.70 -3.15
C GLY A 318 -1.94 2.78 -1.96
N GLY A 319 -2.98 2.24 -1.34
CA GLY A 319 -2.85 1.26 -0.24
C GLY A 319 -3.42 1.70 1.11
N GLN A 320 -3.86 2.95 1.24
CA GLN A 320 -4.39 3.44 2.53
C GLN A 320 -5.67 2.73 2.95
N ALA A 321 -6.52 2.34 2.00
CA ALA A 321 -7.72 1.55 2.27
C ALA A 321 -7.33 0.18 2.84
N ASP A 322 -6.41 -0.52 2.18
CA ASP A 322 -5.93 -1.84 2.61
C ASP A 322 -5.24 -1.79 3.98
N LEU A 323 -4.49 -0.72 4.26
CA LEU A 323 -3.88 -0.49 5.58
C LEU A 323 -4.92 -0.20 6.66
N ASN A 324 -6.01 0.48 6.34
CA ASN A 324 -7.11 0.71 7.27
C ASN A 324 -7.84 -0.60 7.58
N ASP A 325 -8.06 -1.44 6.58
CA ASP A 325 -8.66 -2.77 6.75
C ASP A 325 -7.74 -3.67 7.58
N LEU A 326 -6.44 -3.65 7.30
CA LEU A 326 -5.44 -4.33 8.13
C LEU A 326 -5.48 -3.85 9.58
N GLN A 327 -5.56 -2.53 9.80
CA GLN A 327 -5.65 -1.98 11.16
C GLN A 327 -6.95 -2.41 11.86
N SER A 328 -8.05 -2.50 11.13
CA SER A 328 -9.31 -3.05 11.61
C SER A 328 -9.15 -4.51 12.05
N PHE A 329 -8.53 -5.36 11.22
CA PHE A 329 -8.23 -6.75 11.59
C PHE A 329 -7.30 -6.86 12.81
N LEU A 330 -6.20 -6.11 12.83
CA LEU A 330 -5.23 -6.11 13.93
C LEU A 330 -5.86 -5.67 15.26
N SER A 331 -6.81 -4.73 15.23
CA SER A 331 -7.53 -4.26 16.42
C SER A 331 -8.46 -5.32 17.04
N ARG A 332 -8.82 -6.33 16.26
CA ARG A 332 -9.74 -7.42 16.65
C ARG A 332 -8.99 -8.65 17.17
N VAL A 333 -7.65 -8.63 17.18
CA VAL A 333 -6.84 -9.77 17.60
C VAL A 333 -6.90 -9.98 19.11
N ASN A 334 -7.19 -11.21 19.52
CA ASN A 334 -7.18 -11.66 20.91
C ASN A 334 -6.27 -12.90 21.06
N PRO A 335 -5.25 -12.90 21.97
CA PRO A 335 -4.88 -11.84 22.91
C PRO A 335 -4.36 -10.57 22.23
N TYR A 336 -4.59 -9.42 22.89
CA TYR A 336 -4.19 -8.10 22.40
C TYR A 336 -2.72 -8.07 21.97
N ILE A 337 -2.47 -7.54 20.78
CA ILE A 337 -1.15 -7.30 20.21
C ILE A 337 -0.76 -5.84 20.38
N ARG A 338 0.46 -5.59 20.87
CA ARG A 338 0.98 -4.24 21.06
C ARG A 338 1.29 -3.59 19.70
N SER A 339 1.37 -2.26 19.68
CA SER A 339 1.59 -1.49 18.43
C SER A 339 2.90 -1.85 17.71
N ASP A 340 3.96 -2.18 18.43
CA ASP A 340 5.22 -2.66 17.85
C ASP A 340 5.03 -4.02 17.15
N GLU A 341 4.31 -4.94 17.79
CA GLU A 341 3.97 -6.24 17.19
C GLU A 341 3.05 -6.09 15.98
N GLN A 342 2.07 -5.18 16.02
CA GLN A 342 1.21 -4.85 14.88
C GLN A 342 2.04 -4.37 13.68
N GLN A 343 2.99 -3.47 13.90
CA GLN A 343 3.88 -3.00 12.83
C GLN A 343 4.78 -4.12 12.30
N ASP A 344 5.28 -5.00 13.15
CA ASP A 344 6.08 -6.16 12.72
C ASP A 344 5.27 -7.12 11.86
N ILE A 345 3.97 -7.31 12.16
CA ILE A 345 3.03 -8.08 11.35
C ILE A 345 2.78 -7.38 10.00
N THR A 346 2.57 -6.07 9.98
CA THR A 346 2.42 -5.33 8.71
C THR A 346 3.67 -5.47 7.83
N ARG A 347 4.87 -5.33 8.40
CA ARG A 347 6.13 -5.49 7.65
C ARG A 347 6.36 -6.94 7.21
N GLY A 348 6.07 -7.90 8.08
CA GLY A 348 6.15 -9.32 7.75
C GLY A 348 5.19 -9.69 6.61
N GLY A 349 3.98 -9.12 6.62
CA GLY A 349 2.97 -9.28 5.58
C GLY A 349 3.47 -8.78 4.23
N LEU A 350 4.08 -7.59 4.20
CA LEU A 350 4.68 -7.03 2.99
C LEU A 350 5.82 -7.91 2.45
N VAL A 351 6.73 -8.38 3.32
CA VAL A 351 7.84 -9.25 2.89
C VAL A 351 7.32 -10.57 2.32
N ALA A 352 6.33 -11.18 2.96
CA ALA A 352 5.72 -12.42 2.50
C ALA A 352 5.02 -12.22 1.15
N ALA A 353 4.19 -11.19 1.01
CA ALA A 353 3.49 -10.88 -0.24
C ALA A 353 4.49 -10.58 -1.38
N TYR A 354 5.49 -9.74 -1.11
CA TYR A 354 6.54 -9.43 -2.08
C TYR A 354 7.28 -10.68 -2.55
N LYS A 355 7.60 -11.59 -1.63
CA LYS A 355 8.25 -12.86 -1.97
C LYS A 355 7.34 -13.75 -2.81
N MET A 356 6.07 -13.93 -2.42
CA MET A 356 5.10 -14.73 -3.18
C MET A 356 4.95 -14.22 -4.62
N LEU A 357 4.79 -12.91 -4.80
CA LEU A 357 4.69 -12.29 -6.13
C LEU A 357 5.97 -12.44 -6.96
N LYS A 358 7.13 -12.41 -6.30
CA LYS A 358 8.43 -12.59 -6.98
C LYS A 358 8.68 -14.05 -7.37
N ASP A 359 8.31 -14.99 -6.50
CA ASP A 359 8.44 -16.42 -6.75
C ASP A 359 7.46 -16.88 -7.84
N CYS A 360 6.24 -16.33 -7.86
CA CYS A 360 5.19 -16.57 -8.87
C CYS A 360 5.12 -15.45 -9.93
N SER A 361 6.27 -15.00 -10.44
CA SER A 361 6.33 -13.83 -11.33
C SER A 361 5.64 -14.03 -12.69
N SER A 362 5.69 -15.23 -13.25
CA SER A 362 5.02 -15.60 -14.51
C SER A 362 3.50 -15.53 -14.39
N GLU A 363 2.99 -16.12 -13.32
CA GLU A 363 1.58 -16.16 -12.94
C GLU A 363 1.08 -14.75 -12.63
N TYR A 364 1.88 -13.96 -11.92
CA TYR A 364 1.56 -12.57 -11.62
C TYR A 364 1.38 -11.73 -12.88
N GLU A 365 2.32 -11.79 -13.83
CA GLU A 365 2.18 -11.04 -15.09
C GLU A 365 1.01 -11.56 -15.96
N ALA A 366 0.69 -12.86 -15.90
CA ALA A 366 -0.48 -13.41 -16.59
C ALA A 366 -1.81 -12.89 -16.01
N VAL A 367 -1.90 -12.75 -14.68
CA VAL A 367 -3.04 -12.12 -14.01
C VAL A 367 -3.11 -10.63 -14.34
N VAL A 368 -1.98 -9.92 -14.31
CA VAL A 368 -1.90 -8.50 -14.69
C VAL A 368 -2.44 -8.29 -16.10
N GLU A 369 -2.07 -9.14 -17.06
CA GLU A 369 -2.58 -9.03 -18.44
C GLU A 369 -4.07 -9.36 -18.54
N SER A 370 -4.54 -10.34 -17.75
CA SER A 370 -5.97 -10.68 -17.66
C SER A 370 -6.79 -9.53 -17.08
N PHE A 371 -6.25 -8.81 -16.08
CA PHE A 371 -6.87 -7.62 -15.49
C PHE A 371 -6.81 -6.42 -16.45
N ARG A 372 -5.73 -6.25 -17.20
CA ARG A 372 -5.60 -5.20 -18.23
C ARG A 372 -6.65 -5.38 -19.33
N THR A 373 -6.93 -6.63 -19.70
CA THR A 373 -7.92 -6.99 -20.72
C THR A 373 -9.33 -7.22 -20.16
N LYS A 374 -9.54 -7.03 -18.85
CA LYS A 374 -10.83 -7.16 -18.14
C LYS A 374 -11.51 -8.52 -18.33
N LYS A 375 -10.72 -9.59 -18.28
CA LYS A 375 -11.21 -10.97 -18.37
C LYS A 375 -12.06 -11.36 -17.15
N ALA A 376 -12.85 -12.42 -17.30
CA ALA A 376 -13.64 -12.96 -16.21
C ALA A 376 -12.76 -13.61 -15.13
N VAL A 377 -13.29 -13.74 -13.90
CA VAL A 377 -12.59 -14.38 -12.76
C VAL A 377 -12.10 -15.79 -13.14
N ASN A 378 -12.93 -16.56 -13.84
CA ASN A 378 -12.62 -17.92 -14.26
C ASN A 378 -11.41 -17.97 -15.22
N GLU A 379 -11.32 -17.00 -16.13
CA GLU A 379 -10.19 -16.87 -17.05
C GLU A 379 -8.91 -16.47 -16.31
N CYS A 380 -9.00 -15.60 -15.30
CA CYS A 380 -7.87 -15.23 -14.45
C CYS A 380 -7.35 -16.46 -13.67
N ILE A 381 -8.25 -17.27 -13.10
CA ILE A 381 -7.87 -18.51 -12.40
C ILE A 381 -7.20 -19.49 -13.37
N ALA A 382 -7.79 -19.69 -14.55
CA ALA A 382 -7.20 -20.54 -15.57
C ALA A 382 -5.82 -20.02 -16.03
N ALA A 383 -5.62 -18.71 -16.10
CA ALA A 383 -4.33 -18.12 -16.42
C ALA A 383 -3.27 -18.43 -15.34
N ILE A 384 -3.62 -18.37 -14.05
CA ILE A 384 -2.69 -18.73 -12.96
C ILE A 384 -2.24 -20.18 -13.08
N GLU A 385 -3.17 -21.11 -13.21
CA GLU A 385 -2.87 -22.55 -13.17
C GLU A 385 -2.16 -23.07 -14.44
N THR A 386 -2.15 -22.29 -15.51
CA THR A 386 -1.52 -22.65 -16.78
C THR A 386 -0.26 -21.88 -17.11
N SER A 387 0.02 -20.79 -16.38
CA SER A 387 1.27 -20.05 -16.51
C SER A 387 2.40 -20.87 -15.88
N LYS A 388 3.47 -21.11 -16.65
CA LYS A 388 4.68 -21.81 -16.21
C LYS A 388 5.92 -21.18 -16.83
#